data_AF-A0A524PTD3-F1
#
_entry.id   AF-A0A524PTD3-F1
#
_cell.length_a   1.000
_cell.length_b   1.000
_cell.length_c   1.000
_cell.angle_alpha   90.00
_cell.angle_beta   90.00
_cell.angle_gamma   90.00
#
_symmetry.space_group_name_H-M   'P 1'
#
loop_
_entity.id
_entity.type
_entity.pdbx_description
1 polymer ?
#
loop_
_entity_poly.entity_id
_entity_poly.type
_entity_poly.pdbx_seq_one_letter_code
_entity_poly.pdbx_strand_id
1 'polypeptide(L)'
;MNGIDIGGTALVRSAAKNFESVTVVVDSIDYGAVIEEMRITGGVVSPETNLRLAVKAFERTSRYDGIVSDYLRQRAMARAF
;
A
#
# COMPACT_ATOMS: atom_id res chain seq x y z
N MET A 1 9.07 18.71 -7.77
CA MET A 1 8.81 17.25 -7.79
C MET A 1 8.45 16.78 -6.38
N ASN A 2 7.87 17.68 -5.57
CA ASN A 2 7.93 17.60 -4.11
C ASN A 2 6.72 16.88 -3.50
N GLY A 3 5.89 16.25 -4.34
CA GLY A 3 4.70 15.49 -3.94
C GLY A 3 4.79 14.00 -4.26
N ILE A 4 5.96 13.52 -4.72
CA ILE A 4 6.19 12.09 -4.93
C ILE A 4 6.67 11.50 -3.60
N ASP A 5 5.91 10.56 -3.05
CA ASP A 5 6.19 9.90 -1.79
C ASP A 5 7.06 8.67 -2.01
N ILE A 6 8.28 8.76 -1.49
CA ILE A 6 9.27 7.68 -1.51
C ILE A 6 9.21 6.85 -0.23
N GLY A 7 9.02 7.51 0.91
CA GLY A 7 9.08 6.86 2.22
C GLY A 7 7.86 6.00 2.47
N GLY A 8 6.67 6.52 2.21
CA GLY A 8 5.41 5.80 2.38
C GLY A 8 5.31 4.58 1.46
N THR A 9 5.69 4.72 0.19
CA THR A 9 5.71 3.60 -0.76
C THR A 9 6.72 2.52 -0.36
N ALA A 10 7.91 2.90 0.11
CA ALA A 10 8.91 1.95 0.61
C ALA A 10 8.41 1.19 1.85
N LEU A 11 7.83 1.89 2.83
CA LEU A 11 7.30 1.28 4.06
C LEU A 11 6.14 0.32 3.77
N VAL A 12 5.19 0.74 2.93
CA VAL A 12 4.04 -0.09 2.54
C VAL A 12 4.50 -1.36 1.82
N ARG A 13 5.43 -1.26 0.86
CA ARG A 13 5.95 -2.44 0.15
C ARG A 13 6.75 -3.37 1.05
N SER A 14 7.52 -2.82 1.99
CA SER A 14 8.28 -3.60 2.97
C SER A 14 7.35 -4.41 3.87
N ALA A 15 6.30 -3.78 4.41
CA ALA A 15 5.30 -4.45 5.23
C ALA A 15 4.53 -5.52 4.44
N ALA A 16 4.08 -5.20 3.22
CA ALA A 16 3.36 -6.14 2.35
C ALA A 16 4.21 -7.35 1.94
N LYS A 17 5.51 -7.16 1.66
CA LYS A 17 6.43 -8.28 1.40
C LYS A 17 6.48 -9.24 2.60
N ASN A 18 6.45 -8.70 3.81
CA ASN A 18 6.60 -9.45 5.05
C ASN A 18 5.25 -9.81 5.70
N PHE A 19 4.22 -10.05 4.90
CA PHE A 19 2.84 -10.25 5.37
C PHE A 19 2.67 -11.43 6.36
N GLU A 20 3.58 -12.41 6.33
CA GLU A 20 3.59 -13.51 7.29
C GLU A 20 3.83 -13.04 8.73
N SER A 21 4.45 -11.87 8.92
CA SER A 21 4.80 -11.31 10.24
C SER A 21 4.28 -9.89 10.46
N VAL A 22 3.77 -9.21 9.43
CA VAL A 22 3.37 -7.81 9.49
C VAL A 22 1.99 -7.61 8.86
N THR A 23 1.07 -7.05 9.64
CA THR A 23 -0.22 -6.58 9.12
C THR A 23 -0.07 -5.16 8.55
N VAL A 24 -0.25 -5.02 7.24
CA VAL A 24 -0.23 -3.73 6.54
C VAL A 24 -1.66 -3.24 6.28
N VAL A 25 -1.98 -1.98 6.58
CA VAL A 25 -3.29 -1.40 6.24
C VAL A 25 -3.10 -0.08 5.50
N VAL A 26 -3.64 -0.01 4.27
CA VAL A 26 -3.47 1.14 3.35
C VAL A 26 -4.77 1.89 3.06
N ASP A 27 -5.87 1.48 3.68
CA ASP A 27 -7.21 2.02 3.47
C ASP A 27 -8.00 1.96 4.79
N SER A 28 -8.60 3.09 5.16
CA SER A 28 -9.34 3.21 6.42
C SER A 28 -10.57 2.30 6.49
N ILE A 29 -11.10 1.86 5.34
CA ILE A 29 -12.24 0.94 5.32
C ILE A 29 -11.92 -0.42 5.96
N ASP A 30 -10.64 -0.84 5.97
CA ASP A 30 -10.22 -2.12 6.55
C ASP A 30 -10.03 -2.04 8.08
N TYR A 31 -9.99 -0.85 8.68
CA TYR A 31 -9.72 -0.71 10.12
C TYR A 31 -10.70 -1.48 10.99
N GLY A 32 -12.01 -1.37 10.72
CA GLY A 32 -13.03 -2.05 11.53
C GLY A 32 -12.87 -3.57 11.52
N ALA A 33 -12.62 -4.15 10.34
CA ALA A 33 -12.44 -5.59 10.20
C ALA A 33 -11.17 -6.09 10.90
N VAL A 34 -10.04 -5.38 10.74
CA VAL A 34 -8.77 -5.74 11.38
C VAL A 34 -8.85 -5.62 12.90
N ILE A 35 -9.45 -4.54 13.42
CA ILE A 35 -9.62 -4.35 14.86
C ILE A 35 -10.50 -5.45 15.45
N GLU A 36 -11.61 -5.79 14.80
CA GLU A 36 -12.50 -6.83 15.29
C GLU A 36 -11.83 -8.21 15.26
N GLU A 37 -11.09 -8.52 14.20
CA GLU A 37 -10.30 -9.75 14.11
C GLU A 37 -9.30 -9.85 15.26
N MET A 38 -8.49 -8.80 15.49
CA MET A 38 -7.56 -8.77 16.62
C MET A 38 -8.26 -8.92 17.96
N ARG A 39 -9.46 -8.35 18.14
CA ARG A 39 -10.22 -8.45 19.39
C ARG A 39 -10.62 -9.90 19.70
N ILE A 40 -11.07 -10.65 18.70
CA ILE A 40 -11.56 -12.03 18.88
C ILE A 40 -10.44 -13.07 18.92
N THR A 41 -9.27 -12.78 18.36
CA THR A 41 -8.12 -13.70 18.29
C THR A 41 -7.05 -13.46 19.36
N GLY A 42 -7.25 -12.46 20.24
CA GLY A 42 -6.24 -12.11 21.25
C GLY A 42 -5.05 -11.31 20.70
N GLY A 43 -5.28 -10.50 19.67
CA GLY A 43 -4.30 -9.59 19.07
C GLY A 43 -3.66 -10.08 17.78
N VAL A 44 -4.15 -11.18 17.21
CA VAL A 44 -3.55 -11.84 16.04
C VAL A 44 -4.39 -11.57 14.79
N VAL A 45 -3.74 -11.18 13.69
CA VAL A 45 -4.38 -11.16 12.36
C VAL A 45 -3.99 -12.43 11.63
N SER A 46 -4.99 -13.11 11.05
CA SER A 46 -4.79 -14.38 10.35
C SER A 46 -3.86 -14.24 9.13
N PRO A 47 -3.15 -15.31 8.75
CA PRO A 47 -2.37 -15.33 7.51
C PRO A 47 -3.19 -14.97 6.28
N GLU A 48 -4.46 -15.39 6.22
CA GLU A 48 -5.38 -15.11 5.12
C GLU A 48 -5.71 -13.62 5.04
N THR A 49 -6.02 -12.97 6.17
CA THR A 49 -6.24 -11.52 6.20
C THR A 49 -4.95 -10.77 5.82
N ASN A 50 -3.80 -11.16 6.36
CA ASN A 50 -2.53 -10.52 6.03
C ASN A 50 -2.19 -10.62 4.54
N LEU A 51 -2.41 -11.79 3.92
CA LEU A 51 -2.20 -11.98 2.49
C LEU A 51 -3.13 -11.08 1.67
N ARG A 52 -4.42 -11.01 2.03
CA ARG A 52 -5.39 -10.12 1.37
C ARG A 52 -4.97 -8.65 1.46
N LEU A 53 -4.53 -8.22 2.63
CA LEU A 53 -4.06 -6.85 2.87
C LEU A 53 -2.76 -6.54 2.12
N ALA A 54 -1.85 -7.50 2.02
CA ALA A 54 -0.61 -7.37 1.25
C ALA A 54 -0.88 -7.21 -0.26
N VAL A 55 -1.82 -7.97 -0.81
CA VAL A 55 -2.29 -7.80 -2.20
C VAL A 55 -2.80 -6.36 -2.40
N LYS A 56 -3.71 -5.91 -1.53
CA LYS A 56 -4.26 -4.54 -1.59
C LYS A 56 -3.18 -3.47 -1.48
N ALA A 57 -2.16 -3.68 -0.65
CA ALA A 57 -1.03 -2.78 -0.50
C ALA A 57 -0.19 -2.67 -1.78
N PHE A 58 0.14 -3.81 -2.42
CA PHE A 58 0.87 -3.80 -3.69
C PHE A 58 0.06 -3.17 -4.83
N GLU A 59 -1.25 -3.42 -4.91
CA GLU A 59 -2.15 -2.76 -5.86
C GLU A 59 -2.16 -1.24 -5.66
N ARG A 60 -2.22 -0.77 -4.41
CA ARG A 60 -2.18 0.66 -4.07
C ARG A 60 -0.88 1.31 -4.54
N THR A 61 0.26 0.68 -4.31
CA THR A 61 1.56 1.21 -4.75
C THR A 61 1.73 1.15 -6.26
N SER A 62 1.26 0.09 -6.92
CA SER A 62 1.28 -0.01 -8.39
C SER A 62 0.47 1.12 -9.05
N ARG A 63 -0.72 1.40 -8.51
CA ARG A 63 -1.55 2.53 -8.98
C ARG A 63 -0.86 3.88 -8.77
N TYR A 64 -0.20 4.05 -7.62
CA TYR A 64 0.56 5.26 -7.33
C TYR A 64 1.70 5.49 -8.33
N ASP A 65 2.49 4.45 -8.60
CA ASP A 65 3.59 4.50 -9.57
C ASP A 65 3.09 4.79 -10.99
N GLY A 66 1.92 4.25 -11.37
CA GLY A 66 1.25 4.57 -12.63
C GLY A 66 0.96 6.07 -12.78
N ILE A 67 0.36 6.69 -11.76
CA ILE A 67 0.06 8.14 -11.75
C ILE A 67 1.35 8.96 -11.86
N VAL A 68 2.42 8.57 -11.14
CA VAL A 68 3.71 9.25 -11.20
C VAL A 68 4.33 9.14 -12.60
N SER A 69 4.29 7.95 -13.20
CA SER A 69 4.78 7.68 -14.56
C SER A 69 4.07 8.56 -15.60
N ASP A 70 2.74 8.63 -15.53
CA ASP A 70 1.92 9.46 -16.44
C ASP A 70 2.24 10.95 -16.29
N TYR A 71 2.39 11.43 -15.05
CA TYR A 71 2.79 12.82 -14.79
C TYR A 71 4.18 13.13 -15.39
N LEU A 72 5.16 12.24 -15.20
CA LEU A 72 6.51 12.41 -15.77
C LEU A 72 6.49 12.39 -17.30
N ARG A 73 5.70 11.49 -17.91
CA ARG A 73 5.51 11.41 -19.36
C ARG A 73 4.96 12.72 -19.92
N GLN A 74 3.90 13.26 -19.30
CA GLN A 74 3.31 14.54 -19.73
C GLN A 74 4.31 15.69 -19.64
N ARG A 75 5.10 15.78 -18.55
CA ARG A 75 6.17 16.78 -18.43
C ARG A 75 7.29 16.62 -19.46
N ALA A 76 7.64 15.38 -19.82
CA ALA A 76 8.63 15.13 -20.84
C ALA A 76 8.14 15.61 -22.23
N MET A 77 6.88 15.31 -22.58
CA MET A 77 6.27 15.76 -23.85
C MET A 77 6.15 17.28 -23.93
N ALA A 78 5.70 17.95 -22.85
CA ALA A 78 5.55 19.40 -22.83
C ALA A 78 6.87 20.17 -22.92
N ARG A 79 8.02 19.51 -22.69
CA ARG A 79 9.36 20.11 -22.85
C ARG A 79 9.99 19.84 -24.21
N ALA A 80 9.39 18.94 -25.00
CA ALA A 80 9.87 18.61 -26.35
C ALA A 80 9.30 19.56 -27.43
N PHE A 81 8.48 20.53 -27.02
CA PHE A 81 7.92 21.64 -27.80
C PHE A 81 8.21 22.95 -27.07
#